data_AF-A0A372KIP8-F1
#
_entry.id   AF-A0A372KIP8-F1
#
_cell.length_a   1.000
_cell.length_b   1.000
_cell.length_c   1.000
_cell.angle_alpha   90.00
_cell.angle_beta   90.00
_cell.angle_gamma   90.00
#
_symmetry.space_group_name_H-M   'P 1'
#
loop_
_entity.id
_entity.type
_entity.pdbx_description
1 polymer ?
#
loop_
_entity_poly.entity_id
_entity_poly.type
_entity_poly.pdbx_seq_one_letter_code
_entity_poly.pdbx_strand_id
1 'polypeptide(L)'
;GYMKYQEHKEREAMLEIVKSEEAKEIFENWIYKEDPNAFTDEGIIRNYQIDYDSIEKSPMGGLFVTLIINNKPELDITCTINKNKGKLESNSSTVSPELTKLIEVEGGQ
;
A
#
# COMPACT_ATOMS: atom_id res chain seq x y z
N GLY A 1 24.24 -14.89 13.68
CA GLY A 1 25.11 -15.23 12.54
C GLY A 1 25.01 -14.13 11.49
N TYR A 2 26.03 -13.94 10.67
CA TYR A 2 26.13 -12.84 9.69
C TYR A 2 24.91 -12.70 8.77
N MET A 3 24.33 -13.82 8.31
CA MET A 3 23.12 -13.83 7.47
C MET A 3 21.92 -13.19 8.15
N LYS A 4 21.61 -13.61 9.39
CA LYS A 4 20.51 -13.03 10.18
C LYS A 4 20.66 -11.52 10.42
N TYR A 5 21.90 -11.04 10.52
CA TYR A 5 22.18 -9.61 10.69
C TYR A 5 21.87 -8.82 9.41
N GLN A 6 22.23 -9.35 8.24
CA GLN A 6 21.91 -8.72 6.96
C GLN A 6 20.40 -8.71 6.71
N GLU A 7 19.72 -9.84 6.93
CA GLU A 7 18.25 -9.93 6.79
C GLU A 7 17.52 -8.90 7.67
N HIS A 8 17.98 -8.71 8.92
CA HIS A 8 17.44 -7.69 9.81
C HIS A 8 17.61 -6.28 9.26
N LYS A 9 18.84 -5.94 8.84
CA LYS A 9 19.16 -4.61 8.30
C LYS A 9 18.38 -4.31 7.02
N GLU A 10 18.21 -5.31 6.16
CA GLU A 10 17.40 -5.20 4.95
C GLU A 10 15.94 -4.95 5.29
N ARG A 11 15.38 -5.68 6.26
CA ARG A 11 14.02 -5.46 6.74
C ARG A 11 13.83 -4.05 7.31
N GLU A 12 14.76 -3.56 8.13
CA GLU A 12 14.71 -2.21 8.66
C GLU A 12 14.71 -1.14 7.56
N ALA A 13 15.57 -1.29 6.54
CA ALA A 13 15.61 -0.38 5.41
C ALA A 13 14.30 -0.37 4.60
N MET A 14 13.68 -1.54 4.41
CA MET A 14 12.36 -1.64 3.76
C MET A 14 11.28 -0.92 4.56
N LEU A 15 11.27 -1.12 5.88
CA LEU A 15 10.31 -0.46 6.77
C LEU A 15 10.50 1.06 6.80
N GLU A 16 11.73 1.56 6.75
CA GLU A 16 12.01 3.00 6.69
C GLU A 16 11.43 3.63 5.42
N ILE A 17 11.56 2.96 4.28
CA ILE A 17 10.99 3.42 3.00
C ILE A 17 9.47 3.46 3.08
N VAL A 18 8.84 2.38 3.55
CA VAL A 18 7.37 2.26 3.60
C VAL A 18 6.74 3.24 4.60
N LYS A 19 7.48 3.62 5.65
CA LYS A 19 7.04 4.62 6.65
C LYS A 19 7.29 6.08 6.24
N SER A 20 7.95 6.32 5.11
CA SER A 20 8.27 7.67 4.66
C SER A 20 7.03 8.46 4.24
N GLU A 21 7.08 9.79 4.33
CA GLU A 21 6.00 10.66 3.84
C GLU A 21 5.79 10.50 2.32
N GLU A 22 6.86 10.33 1.54
CA GLU A 22 6.75 10.06 0.09
C GLU A 22 5.94 8.78 -0.20
N ALA A 23 6.13 7.72 0.60
CA ALA A 23 5.37 6.48 0.45
C ALA A 23 3.90 6.70 0.82
N LYS A 24 3.65 7.44 1.90
CA LYS A 24 2.30 7.82 2.32
C LYS A 24 1.54 8.55 1.21
N GLU A 25 2.16 9.56 0.58
CA GLU A 25 1.55 10.29 -0.53
C GLU A 25 1.20 9.38 -1.72
N ILE A 26 2.07 8.41 -2.03
CA ILE A 26 1.82 7.41 -3.07
C ILE A 26 0.59 6.55 -2.71
N PHE A 27 0.51 6.06 -1.47
CA PHE A 27 -0.59 5.22 -1.01
C PHE A 27 -1.92 5.96 -1.04
N GLU A 28 -1.94 7.19 -0.50
CA GLU A 28 -3.15 8.02 -0.50
C GLU A 28 -3.57 8.39 -1.92
N ASN A 29 -2.64 8.66 -2.84
CA ASN A 29 -2.98 8.92 -4.25
C ASN A 29 -3.62 7.71 -4.94
N TRP A 30 -3.27 6.47 -4.58
CA TRP A 30 -3.99 5.30 -5.06
C TRP A 30 -5.38 5.21 -4.45
N ILE A 31 -5.49 5.41 -3.14
CA ILE A 31 -6.77 5.40 -2.44
C ILE A 31 -7.75 6.44 -3.03
N TYR A 32 -7.32 7.67 -3.26
CA TYR A 32 -8.16 8.72 -3.85
C TYR A 32 -8.57 8.46 -5.30
N LYS A 33 -7.82 7.63 -6.05
CA LYS A 33 -8.24 7.23 -7.40
C LYS A 33 -9.38 6.23 -7.37
N GLU A 34 -9.40 5.35 -6.37
CA GLU A 34 -10.46 4.35 -6.18
C GLU A 34 -11.68 4.96 -5.48
N ASP A 35 -11.45 5.89 -4.54
CA ASP A 35 -12.50 6.62 -3.81
C ASP A 35 -12.12 8.10 -3.63
N PRO A 36 -12.65 9.01 -4.47
CA PRO A 36 -12.35 10.44 -4.39
C PRO A 36 -12.75 11.09 -3.06
N ASN A 37 -13.68 10.48 -2.32
CA ASN A 37 -14.17 10.96 -1.03
C ASN A 37 -13.50 10.23 0.15
N ALA A 38 -12.41 9.49 -0.09
CA ALA A 38 -11.71 8.75 0.96
C ALA A 38 -11.38 9.64 2.18
N PHE A 39 -11.39 9.02 3.35
CA PHE A 39 -11.12 9.63 4.66
C PHE A 39 -12.15 10.68 5.11
N THR A 40 -13.32 10.74 4.47
CA THR A 40 -14.46 11.55 4.91
C THR A 40 -15.58 10.66 5.49
N ASP A 41 -16.74 11.24 5.81
CA ASP A 41 -18.01 10.53 6.13
C ASP A 41 -18.86 10.19 4.88
N GLU A 42 -18.42 10.59 3.69
CA GLU A 42 -19.05 10.24 2.40
C GLU A 42 -18.29 9.15 1.62
N GLY A 43 -16.98 8.98 1.84
CA GLY A 43 -16.16 7.95 1.17
C GLY A 43 -16.37 6.50 1.63
N ILE A 44 -16.18 5.54 0.75
CA ILE A 44 -16.20 4.11 1.09
C ILE A 44 -14.96 3.73 1.90
N ILE A 45 -13.81 4.31 1.55
CA ILE A 45 -12.52 4.13 2.23
C ILE A 45 -12.42 5.16 3.36
N ARG A 46 -12.62 4.74 4.61
CA ARG A 46 -12.59 5.60 5.80
C ARG A 46 -11.21 5.72 6.42
N ASN A 47 -10.44 4.64 6.35
CA ASN A 47 -9.08 4.56 6.88
C ASN A 47 -8.32 3.42 6.19
N TYR A 48 -7.00 3.44 6.35
CA TYR A 48 -6.14 2.34 5.93
C TYR A 48 -5.04 2.10 6.95
N GLN A 49 -4.48 0.89 6.93
CA GLN A 49 -3.28 0.50 7.67
C GLN A 49 -2.33 -0.22 6.72
N ILE A 50 -1.03 -0.07 6.96
CA ILE A 50 -0.01 -0.81 6.21
C ILE A 50 0.18 -2.16 6.88
N ASP A 51 0.08 -3.24 6.11
CA ASP A 51 0.50 -4.57 6.57
C ASP A 51 2.02 -4.68 6.50
N TYR A 52 2.69 -4.36 7.61
CA TYR A 52 4.16 -4.38 7.69
C TYR A 52 4.75 -5.79 7.62
N ASP A 53 3.97 -6.82 7.96
CA ASP A 53 4.41 -8.21 7.93
C ASP A 53 4.47 -8.73 6.49
N SER A 54 3.57 -8.23 5.63
CA SER A 54 3.49 -8.57 4.19
C SER A 54 4.45 -7.76 3.28
N ILE A 55 5.34 -6.93 3.84
CA ILE A 55 6.32 -6.20 3.03
C ILE A 55 7.39 -7.15 2.51
N GLU A 56 7.44 -7.27 1.19
CA GLU A 56 8.38 -8.15 0.48
C GLU A 56 9.01 -7.46 -0.73
N LYS A 57 10.20 -7.91 -1.12
CA LYS A 57 10.84 -7.43 -2.35
C LYS A 57 10.17 -8.07 -3.56
N SER A 58 9.81 -7.26 -4.55
CA SER A 58 9.38 -7.79 -5.84
C SER A 58 10.57 -8.37 -6.61
N PRO A 59 10.44 -9.55 -7.24
CA PRO A 59 11.48 -10.11 -8.11
C PRO A 59 11.88 -9.17 -9.26
N MET A 60 10.97 -8.28 -9.68
CA MET A 60 11.21 -7.26 -10.71
C MET A 60 11.80 -5.95 -10.14
N GLY A 61 12.09 -5.90 -8.84
CA GLY A 61 12.54 -4.72 -8.13
C GLY A 61 11.40 -3.94 -7.46
N GLY A 62 11.73 -3.21 -6.40
CA GLY A 62 10.76 -2.52 -5.56
C GLY A 62 10.23 -3.36 -4.39
N LEU A 63 9.25 -2.82 -3.69
CA LEU A 63 8.59 -3.40 -2.51
C LEU A 63 7.10 -3.59 -2.80
N PHE A 64 6.60 -4.79 -2.54
CA PHE A 64 5.18 -5.04 -2.41
C PHE A 64 4.71 -4.52 -1.05
N VAL A 65 3.63 -3.74 -1.08
CA VAL A 65 3.02 -3.17 0.10
C VAL A 65 1.52 -3.38 0.02
N THR A 66 0.94 -3.98 1.05
CA THR A 66 -0.50 -4.18 1.19
C THR A 66 -1.06 -3.16 2.17
N LEU A 67 -2.11 -2.47 1.73
CA LEU A 67 -2.89 -1.52 2.52
C LEU A 67 -4.20 -2.21 2.91
N ILE A 68 -4.40 -2.44 4.20
CA ILE A 68 -5.64 -2.96 4.77
C ILE A 68 -6.61 -1.81 4.93
N ILE A 69 -7.75 -1.88 4.26
CA ILE A 69 -8.76 -0.84 4.21
C ILE A 69 -9.82 -1.08 5.28
N ASN A 70 -10.21 0.00 5.98
CA ASN A 70 -11.27 -0.03 7.00
C ASN A 70 -11.07 -1.09 8.11
N ASN A 71 -9.82 -1.49 8.37
CA ASN A 71 -9.44 -2.58 9.28
C ASN A 71 -10.04 -3.94 8.91
N LYS A 72 -10.32 -4.17 7.63
CA LYS A 72 -10.86 -5.42 7.11
C LYS A 72 -9.83 -6.05 6.18
N PRO A 73 -9.21 -7.18 6.53
CA PRO A 73 -8.13 -7.77 5.73
C PRO A 73 -8.61 -8.24 4.34
N GLU A 74 -9.91 -8.51 4.17
CA GLU A 74 -10.51 -8.80 2.87
C GLU A 74 -10.62 -7.57 1.96
N LEU A 75 -10.54 -6.35 2.53
CA LEU A 75 -10.53 -5.11 1.77
C LEU A 75 -9.09 -4.61 1.71
N ASP A 76 -8.38 -4.94 0.65
CA ASP A 76 -7.00 -4.49 0.47
C ASP A 76 -6.74 -3.76 -0.85
N ILE A 77 -5.70 -2.93 -0.82
CA ILE A 77 -5.01 -2.39 -1.99
C ILE A 77 -3.55 -2.82 -1.89
N THR A 78 -3.09 -3.60 -2.85
CA THR A 78 -1.70 -4.00 -2.95
C THR A 78 -1.00 -3.15 -4.01
N CYS A 79 0.14 -2.56 -3.70
CA CYS A 79 0.90 -1.72 -4.63
C CYS A 79 2.39 -2.07 -4.62
N THR A 80 3.07 -1.73 -5.72
CA THR A 80 4.53 -1.86 -5.83
C THR A 80 5.17 -0.48 -5.86
N ILE A 81 6.00 -0.19 -4.85
CA ILE A 81 6.79 1.05 -4.79
C ILE A 81 8.27 0.78 -5.05
N ASN A 82 8.95 1.68 -5.74
CA ASN A 82 10.38 1.57 -6.03
C ASN A 82 11.05 2.95 -5.97
N LYS A 83 12.33 2.97 -5.58
CA LYS A 83 13.13 4.20 -5.56
C LYS A 83 13.91 4.32 -6.87
N ASN A 84 13.56 5.29 -7.68
CA ASN A 84 14.19 5.57 -8.97
C ASN A 84 14.88 6.93 -8.92
N LYS A 85 16.20 6.96 -9.16
CA LYS A 85 17.02 8.19 -9.15
C LYS A 85 16.80 9.09 -7.91
N GLY A 86 16.56 8.47 -6.76
CA GLY A 86 16.37 9.19 -5.49
C GLY A 86 14.92 9.55 -5.15
N LYS A 87 13.98 9.39 -6.09
CA LYS A 87 12.55 9.64 -5.87
C LYS A 87 11.80 8.32 -5.70
N LEU A 88 10.85 8.27 -4.79
CA LEU A 88 9.94 7.14 -4.68
C LEU A 88 8.85 7.22 -5.76
N GLU A 89 8.58 6.11 -6.43
CA GLU A 89 7.56 5.99 -7.47
C GLU A 89 6.77 4.69 -7.29
N SER A 90 5.58 4.62 -7.85
CA SER A 90 4.76 3.40 -7.86
C SER A 90 4.56 2.91 -9.29
N ASN A 91 4.66 1.60 -9.49
CA ASN A 91 4.54 0.99 -10.81
C ASN A 91 3.14 0.42 -11.08
N SER A 92 2.48 -0.10 -10.04
CA SER A 92 1.15 -0.71 -10.14
C SER A 92 0.45 -0.69 -8.79
N SER A 93 -0.89 -0.74 -8.84
CA SER A 93 -1.76 -1.10 -7.74
C SER A 93 -2.73 -2.20 -8.19
N THR A 94 -3.27 -2.94 -7.24
CA THR A 94 -4.35 -3.90 -7.44
C THR A 94 -5.28 -3.79 -6.24
N VAL A 95 -6.58 -3.70 -6.54
CA VAL A 95 -7.64 -3.62 -5.53
C VAL A 95 -8.23 -5.02 -5.34
N SER A 96 -8.44 -5.41 -4.10
CA SER A 96 -9.11 -6.68 -3.76
C SER A 96 -10.49 -6.79 -4.42
N PRO A 97 -10.92 -8.00 -4.85
CA PRO A 97 -12.25 -8.21 -5.41
C PRO A 97 -13.38 -7.72 -4.50
N GLU A 98 -13.23 -7.92 -3.19
CA GLU A 98 -14.20 -7.50 -2.18
C GLU A 98 -14.30 -5.98 -2.08
N LEU A 99 -13.16 -5.25 -2.16
CA LEU A 99 -13.16 -3.79 -2.18
C LEU A 99 -13.68 -3.24 -3.51
N THR A 100 -13.31 -3.83 -4.65
CA THR A 100 -13.88 -3.45 -5.95
C THR A 100 -15.39 -3.57 -5.93
N LYS A 101 -15.92 -4.71 -5.46
CA LYS A 101 -17.36 -4.92 -5.35
C LYS A 101 -18.02 -3.90 -4.42
N LEU A 102 -17.38 -3.59 -3.29
CA LEU A 102 -17.89 -2.59 -2.36
C LEU A 102 -17.98 -1.20 -3.02
N ILE A 103 -16.95 -0.82 -3.77
CA ILE A 103 -16.89 0.45 -4.52
C ILE A 103 -17.96 0.49 -5.62
N GLU A 104 -18.14 -0.59 -6.37
CA GLU A 104 -19.17 -0.65 -7.42
C GLU A 104 -20.60 -0.58 -6.85
N VAL A 105 -20.87 -1.29 -5.75
CA VAL A 105 -22.21 -1.37 -5.15
C VAL A 105 -22.58 -0.09 -4.40
N GLU A 106 -21.67 0.49 -3.63
CA GLU A 106 -21.95 1.67 -2.80
C GLU A 106 -21.57 2.99 -3.48
N GLY A 107 -20.61 2.98 -4.42
CA GLY A 107 -20.15 4.15 -5.16
C GLY A 107 -21.03 4.53 -6.35
N GLY A 108 -21.97 3.67 -6.73
CA GLY A 108 -22.99 3.97 -7.74
C GLY A 108 -22.46 4.14 -9.17
N GLN A 109 -21.41 3.41 -9.54
CA GLN A 109 -20.85 3.40 -10.91
C GLN A 109 -21.62 2.50 -11.87
#